data_AF-A0A9E3QBG4-F1
#
_entry.id   AF-A0A9E3QBG4-F1
#
_cell.length_a   1.000
_cell.length_b   1.000
_cell.length_c   1.000
_cell.angle_alpha   90.00
_cell.angle_beta   90.00
_cell.angle_gamma   90.00
#
_symmetry.space_group_name_H-M   'P 1'
#
loop_
_entity.id
_entity.type
_entity.pdbx_description
1 polymer ?
#
loop_
_entity_poly.entity_id
_entity_poly.type
_entity_poly.pdbx_seq_one_letter_code
_entity_poly.pdbx_strand_id
1 'polypeptide(L)'
;MNKSLNTKSLNSLKPILSKFSKRFGKHIIFAALFGVLLVYLLIVFRISNLAKAEPSPEQEINVTSSIPKVDKNAVTQIQKLEQNNTEIHALFETARNNPFQE
;
A
#
# COMPACT_ATOMS: atom_id res chain seq x y z
N MET A 1 -28.41 -4.39 -13.58
CA MET A 1 -28.63 -3.23 -14.47
C MET A 1 -27.52 -3.21 -15.52
N ASN A 2 -27.78 -3.74 -16.71
CA ASN A 2 -26.74 -3.98 -17.73
C ASN A 2 -26.44 -2.68 -18.48
N LYS A 3 -25.25 -2.08 -18.24
CA LYS A 3 -24.76 -0.95 -19.04
C LYS A 3 -24.24 -1.48 -20.38
N SER A 4 -25.08 -1.48 -21.40
CA SER A 4 -24.63 -1.67 -22.77
C SER A 4 -23.77 -0.45 -23.18
N LEU A 5 -22.49 -0.68 -23.39
CA LEU A 5 -21.59 0.33 -23.96
C LEU A 5 -22.04 0.58 -25.40
N ASN A 6 -22.71 1.71 -25.61
CA ASN A 6 -23.30 2.10 -26.88
C ASN A 6 -22.20 2.32 -27.94
N THR A 7 -21.94 1.30 -28.76
CA THR A 7 -20.92 1.30 -29.83
C THR A 7 -21.24 2.26 -30.98
N LYS A 8 -22.47 2.78 -31.07
CA LYS A 8 -22.88 3.80 -32.04
C LYS A 8 -22.19 5.15 -31.78
N SER A 9 -21.78 5.41 -30.53
CA SER A 9 -21.00 6.59 -30.12
C SER A 9 -19.58 6.62 -30.70
N LEU A 10 -18.95 5.45 -30.87
CA LEU A 10 -17.59 5.35 -31.42
C LEU A 10 -17.53 5.76 -32.89
N ASN A 11 -18.59 5.48 -33.66
CA ASN A 11 -18.67 5.87 -35.07
C ASN A 11 -19.01 7.36 -35.27
N SER A 12 -19.68 8.01 -34.31
CA SER A 12 -19.91 9.47 -34.34
C SER A 12 -18.72 10.29 -33.84
N LEU A 13 -17.78 9.66 -33.12
CA LEU A 13 -16.49 10.27 -32.71
C LEU A 13 -15.47 10.33 -33.85
N LYS A 14 -15.57 9.43 -34.84
CA LYS A 14 -14.68 9.35 -36.00
C LYS A 14 -14.60 10.63 -36.85
N PRO A 15 -15.71 11.31 -37.22
CA PRO A 15 -15.64 12.57 -37.97
C PRO A 15 -15.11 13.75 -37.14
N ILE A 16 -15.28 13.71 -35.81
CA ILE A 16 -14.76 14.74 -34.90
C ILE A 16 -13.24 14.58 -34.80
N LEU A 17 -12.77 13.34 -34.63
CA LEU A 17 -11.35 13.02 -34.55
C LEU A 17 -10.61 13.32 -35.87
N SER A 18 -11.24 13.07 -37.03
CA SER A 18 -10.63 13.35 -38.34
C SER A 18 -10.58 14.83 -38.70
N LYS A 19 -11.50 15.65 -38.18
CA LYS A 19 -11.44 17.12 -38.29
C LYS A 19 -10.37 17.70 -37.37
N PHE A 20 -10.23 17.14 -36.16
CA PHE A 20 -9.22 17.57 -35.19
C PHE A 20 -7.80 17.22 -35.65
N SER A 21 -7.61 16.02 -36.22
CA SER A 21 -6.30 15.57 -36.70
C SER A 21 -5.78 16.37 -37.90
N LYS A 22 -6.67 16.79 -38.81
CA LYS A 22 -6.29 17.65 -39.96
C LYS A 22 -5.84 19.05 -39.55
N ARG A 23 -6.38 19.61 -38.47
CA ARG A 23 -6.07 20.97 -38.00
C ARG A 23 -4.90 21.01 -37.03
N PHE A 24 -4.70 19.95 -36.24
CA PHE A 24 -3.63 19.85 -35.25
C PHE A 24 -2.42 19.00 -35.72
N GLY A 25 -2.40 18.52 -36.96
CA GLY A 25 -1.40 17.58 -37.48
C GLY A 25 0.06 17.91 -37.19
N LYS A 26 0.42 19.20 -37.14
CA LYS A 26 1.79 19.66 -36.82
C LYS A 26 2.16 19.55 -35.34
N HIS A 27 1.20 19.55 -34.42
CA HIS A 27 1.42 19.52 -32.96
C HIS A 27 0.74 18.33 -32.27
N ILE A 28 0.29 17.32 -33.03
CA ILE A 28 -0.35 16.11 -32.47
C ILE A 28 0.55 15.43 -31.43
N ILE A 29 1.86 15.34 -31.70
CA ILE A 29 2.81 14.70 -30.78
C ILE A 29 2.88 15.47 -29.46
N PHE A 30 2.95 16.80 -29.52
CA PHE A 30 2.94 17.65 -28.32
C PHE A 30 1.62 17.53 -27.55
N ALA A 31 0.48 17.55 -28.26
CA ALA A 31 -0.84 17.39 -27.64
C ALA A 31 -1.01 16.00 -27.00
N ALA A 32 -0.47 14.95 -27.61
CA ALA A 32 -0.48 13.60 -27.05
C ALA A 32 0.37 13.51 -25.78
N LEU A 33 1.60 14.04 -25.80
CA LEU A 33 2.46 14.10 -24.62
C LEU A 33 1.82 14.91 -23.49
N PHE A 34 1.22 16.05 -23.82
CA PHE A 34 0.50 16.88 -22.86
C PHE A 34 -0.73 16.15 -22.28
N GLY A 35 -1.46 15.40 -23.11
CA GLY A 35 -2.56 14.55 -22.66
C GLY A 35 -2.10 13.48 -21.68
N VAL A 36 -0.99 12.78 -21.98
CA VAL A 36 -0.39 11.78 -21.07
C VAL A 36 0.02 12.43 -19.75
N LEU A 37 0.65 13.61 -19.79
CA LEU A 37 1.04 14.38 -18.60
C LEU A 37 -0.17 14.72 -17.72
N LEU A 38 -1.26 15.20 -18.32
CA LEU A 38 -2.49 15.53 -17.60
C LEU A 38 -3.13 14.31 -16.95
N VAL A 39 -3.16 13.17 -17.65
CA VAL A 39 -3.66 11.91 -17.10
C VAL A 39 -2.80 11.47 -15.91
N TYR A 40 -1.48 11.56 -16.03
CA TYR A 40 -0.57 11.25 -14.93
C TYR A 40 -0.83 12.13 -13.70
N LEU A 41 -0.93 13.45 -13.89
CA LEU A 41 -1.25 14.39 -12.80
C LEU A 41 -2.60 14.06 -12.14
N LEU A 42 -3.62 13.72 -12.93
CA LEU A 42 -4.93 13.32 -12.41
C LEU A 42 -4.83 12.05 -11.56
N ILE A 43 -4.07 11.05 -12.02
CA ILE A 43 -3.85 9.81 -11.26
C ILE A 43 -3.15 10.10 -9.93
N VAL A 44 -2.05 10.87 -9.95
CA VAL A 44 -1.30 11.25 -8.74
C VAL A 44 -2.17 12.05 -7.77
N PHE A 45 -2.99 12.97 -8.29
CA PHE A 45 -3.95 13.72 -7.48
C PHE A 45 -4.99 12.80 -6.82
N ARG A 46 -5.52 11.84 -7.57
CA ARG A 46 -6.46 10.83 -7.04
C ARG A 46 -5.79 9.97 -5.97
N ILE A 47 -4.58 9.47 -6.21
CA ILE A 47 -3.82 8.71 -5.22
C ILE A 47 -3.60 9.54 -3.96
N SER A 48 -3.21 10.81 -4.10
CA SER A 48 -3.00 11.71 -2.97
C SER A 48 -4.29 11.93 -2.17
N ASN A 49 -5.43 12.00 -2.84
CA ASN A 49 -6.73 12.11 -2.18
C ASN A 49 -7.12 10.83 -1.43
N LEU A 50 -6.77 9.66 -1.97
CA LEU A 50 -7.01 8.37 -1.31
C LEU A 50 -6.00 8.11 -0.18
N ALA A 51 -4.76 8.58 -0.29
CA ALA A 51 -3.72 8.41 0.72
C ALA A 51 -3.89 9.34 1.93
N LYS A 52 -4.55 10.49 1.73
CA LYS A 52 -4.94 11.42 2.81
C LYS A 52 -6.30 11.10 3.43
N ALA A 53 -7.03 10.15 2.84
CA ALA A 53 -8.24 9.64 3.48
C ALA A 53 -7.79 8.87 4.73
N GLU A 54 -8.23 9.34 5.88
CA GLU A 54 -8.04 8.65 7.16
C GLU A 54 -8.59 7.22 7.02
N PRO A 55 -7.79 6.18 7.28
CA PRO A 55 -8.27 4.81 7.18
C PRO A 55 -9.47 4.65 8.09
N SER A 56 -10.56 4.07 7.58
CA SER A 56 -11.71 3.73 8.43
C SER A 56 -11.22 2.76 9.51
N PRO A 57 -11.68 2.85 10.77
CA PRO A 57 -11.32 1.92 11.85
C PRO A 57 -11.58 0.44 11.50
N GLU A 58 -12.39 0.17 10.47
CA GLU A 58 -12.64 -1.16 9.92
C GLU A 58 -11.48 -1.74 9.09
N GLN A 59 -10.56 -0.89 8.59
CA GLN A 59 -9.41 -1.27 7.76
C GLN A 59 -8.10 -1.40 8.55
N GLU A 60 -8.04 -0.83 9.76
CA GLU A 60 -6.87 -0.96 10.66
C GLU A 60 -6.65 -2.41 11.14
N ILE A 61 -7.71 -3.23 11.13
CA ILE A 61 -7.64 -4.63 11.60
C ILE A 61 -6.75 -5.48 10.68
N ASN A 62 -6.56 -5.08 9.42
CA ASN A 62 -5.80 -5.86 8.44
C ASN A 62 -4.31 -5.51 8.37
N VAL A 63 -3.85 -4.54 9.18
CA VAL A 63 -2.42 -4.23 9.38
C VAL A 63 -1.98 -4.69 10.76
N THR A 64 -2.53 -5.81 11.23
CA THR A 64 -1.82 -6.63 12.21
C THR A 64 -0.68 -7.31 11.44
N SER A 65 0.38 -6.54 11.19
CA SER A 65 1.72 -7.09 11.17
C SER A 65 1.79 -8.17 12.24
N SER A 66 2.27 -9.35 11.87
CA SER A 66 2.37 -10.51 12.75
C SER A 66 3.36 -10.22 13.88
N ILE A 67 2.97 -9.36 14.82
CA ILE A 67 3.67 -9.17 16.07
C ILE A 67 3.56 -10.54 16.73
N PRO A 68 4.68 -11.28 16.88
CA PRO A 68 4.63 -12.58 17.51
C PRO A 68 4.01 -12.38 18.89
N LYS A 69 2.82 -12.96 19.09
CA LYS A 69 2.13 -12.89 20.37
C LYS A 69 2.99 -13.64 21.38
N VAL A 70 3.60 -12.91 22.30
CA VAL A 70 4.35 -13.51 23.39
C VAL A 70 3.38 -14.38 24.19
N ASP A 71 3.66 -15.68 24.25
CA ASP A 71 2.86 -16.60 25.03
C ASP A 71 3.05 -16.30 26.53
N LYS A 72 1.97 -15.85 27.17
CA LYS A 72 1.95 -15.50 28.59
C LYS A 72 2.29 -16.69 29.49
N ASN A 73 2.02 -17.92 29.02
CA ASN A 73 2.38 -19.14 29.74
C ASN A 73 3.90 -19.35 29.75
N ALA A 74 4.57 -19.09 28.63
CA ALA A 74 6.02 -19.18 28.54
C ALA A 74 6.71 -18.17 29.45
N VAL A 75 6.22 -16.91 29.49
CA VAL A 75 6.72 -15.88 30.41
C VAL A 75 6.60 -16.32 31.87
N THR A 76 5.45 -16.89 32.25
CA THR A 76 5.21 -17.36 33.62
C THR A 76 6.13 -18.53 33.99
N GLN A 77 6.42 -19.43 33.05
CA GLN A 77 7.35 -20.55 33.28
C GLN A 77 8.79 -20.06 33.41
N ILE A 78 9.22 -19.11 32.57
CA ILE A 78 10.55 -18.49 32.63
C ILE A 78 10.75 -17.79 33.98
N GLN A 79 9.78 -17.00 34.44
CA GLN A 79 9.84 -16.35 35.76
C GLN A 79 9.93 -17.35 36.91
N LYS A 80 9.21 -18.48 36.83
CA LYS A 80 9.31 -19.54 37.83
C LYS A 80 10.69 -20.21 37.83
N LEU A 81 11.28 -20.44 36.66
CA LEU A 81 12.61 -21.03 36.54
C LEU A 81 13.69 -20.10 37.10
N GLU A 82 13.58 -18.80 36.83
CA GLU A 82 14.47 -17.76 37.37
C GLU A 82 14.38 -17.68 38.90
N GLN A 83 13.17 -17.73 39.47
CA GLN A 83 12.96 -17.63 40.92
C GLN A 83 13.39 -18.87 41.70
N ASN A 84 13.39 -20.05 41.08
CA ASN A 84 13.70 -21.31 41.74
C ASN A 84 15.13 -21.81 41.52
N ASN A 85 15.90 -21.21 40.62
CA ASN A 85 17.26 -21.67 40.33
C ASN A 85 18.25 -20.51 40.11
N THR A 86 19.15 -20.32 41.08
CA THR A 86 20.21 -19.31 41.08
C THR A 86 21.16 -19.45 39.89
N GLU A 87 21.41 -20.66 39.41
CA GLU A 87 22.29 -20.92 38.25
C GLU A 87 21.64 -20.43 36.94
N ILE A 88 20.34 -20.63 36.80
CA ILE A 88 19.58 -20.15 35.62
C ILE A 88 19.51 -18.63 35.61
N HIS A 89 19.37 -17.99 36.77
CA HIS A 89 19.39 -16.52 36.87
C HIS A 89 20.73 -15.92 36.37
N ALA A 90 21.86 -16.55 36.69
CA ALA A 90 23.18 -16.12 36.20
C ALA A 90 23.32 -16.27 34.67
N LEU A 91 22.74 -17.33 34.08
CA LEU A 91 22.69 -17.52 32.63
C LEU A 91 21.83 -16.46 31.94
N PHE A 92 20.68 -16.09 32.52
CA PHE A 92 19.85 -15.00 32.01
C PHE A 92 20.54 -13.64 32.10
N GLU A 93 21.22 -13.34 33.20
CA GLU A 93 22.01 -12.11 33.34
C GLU A 93 23.14 -12.04 32.31
N THR A 94 23.83 -13.16 32.07
CA THR A 94 24.89 -13.22 31.06
C THR A 94 24.35 -13.01 29.64
N ALA A 95 23.26 -13.70 29.29
CA ALA A 95 22.60 -13.55 27.99
C ALA A 95 21.99 -12.16 27.78
N ARG A 96 21.49 -11.51 28.84
CA ARG A 96 21.00 -10.13 28.78
C ARG A 96 22.11 -9.11 28.57
N ASN A 97 23.26 -9.33 29.21
CA ASN A 97 24.42 -8.45 29.09
C ASN A 97 25.17 -8.64 27.77
N ASN A 98 24.99 -9.78 27.09
CA ASN A 98 25.58 -10.04 25.78
C ASN A 98 24.72 -10.93 24.87
N PRO A 99 23.67 -10.37 24.25
CA PRO A 99 22.66 -11.14 23.51
C PRO A 99 23.11 -11.67 22.13
N PHE A 100 24.37 -11.47 21.74
CA PHE A 100 24.88 -11.85 20.41
C PHE A 100 26.14 -12.71 20.45
N GLN A 101 26.52 -13.24 21.62
CA GLN A 101 27.60 -14.21 21.70
C GLN A 101 27.03 -15.62 21.74
N GLU A 102 26.96 -16.22 20.55
CA GLU A 102 27.15 -17.65 20.34
C GLU A 102 28.54 -17.90 19.75
#